data_AF-A0A944IL25-F1
#
_entry.id   AF-A0A944IL25-F1
#
_cell.length_a   1.000
_cell.length_b   1.000
_cell.length_c   1.000
_cell.angle_alpha   90.00
_cell.angle_beta   90.00
_cell.angle_gamma   90.00
#
_symmetry.space_group_name_H-M   'P 1'
#
loop_
_entity.id
_entity.type
_entity.pdbx_description
1 polymer ?
#
loop_
_entity_poly.entity_id
_entity_poly.type
_entity_poly.pdbx_seq_one_letter_code
_entity_poly.pdbx_strand_id
1 'polypeptide(L)'
;MYTGEGVEAVHRLGTGIGWRPEIADAVEAMPGIDWVEVVAENVCPGHLPASLLRLRERGVTVVPHGVSLGLGGADRPDAGRLAALAERAGVLGSPLVTEHIAFVRAGGPGTFSPRLEAGHLLPVPRTRDALDVLCENVRIAQDALPVPLAVENIAALFSWPGEELTEGQFLYELADRTGVRLLIDVANLHTNHVNRGEDPAEALAALPLEALAYVHVAGGFERDGVWHDSHAHPVTQPVLDVLTDLASRVAPPGVLLERDEDFPEPAELEGELAAIGAAVEKGRAAGGRGAARLPGGARTAGDGKQPAGEGTRRRLALAQTALLSSLVAGTPAPEGFDRARLEVQVLALAGKRAGVVAKVAPELPEILGAAYRPAFLAYARERPMTGGYRRDALDFAAHLVRSGTVADARARREVRRWWRERSGPVPPSRRPAVRLVRATRRVLLGR
;
A
#
# COMPACT_ATOMS: atom_id res chain seq x y z
N MET A 1 -11.76 2.18 46.09
CA MET A 1 -12.80 2.46 45.08
C MET A 1 -12.11 3.21 43.95
N TYR A 2 -11.60 2.46 42.96
CA TYR A 2 -11.10 3.02 41.69
C TYR A 2 -12.15 2.66 40.66
N THR A 3 -12.97 3.64 40.28
CA THR A 3 -13.99 3.51 39.25
C THR A 3 -13.32 3.45 37.89
N GLY A 4 -13.65 2.41 37.13
CA GLY A 4 -13.23 2.26 35.74
C GLY A 4 -13.92 3.30 34.87
N GLU A 5 -13.13 4.23 34.36
CA GLU A 5 -13.46 5.06 33.20
C GLU A 5 -12.23 5.04 32.29
N GLY A 6 -12.43 4.70 31.02
CA GLY A 6 -11.34 4.61 30.04
C GLY A 6 -11.52 3.53 28.98
N VAL A 7 -12.74 3.28 28.50
CA VAL A 7 -12.89 2.89 27.10
C VAL A 7 -13.01 4.23 26.38
N GLU A 8 -11.90 4.77 25.89
CA GLU A 8 -11.92 5.97 25.05
C GLU A 8 -12.96 5.75 23.95
N ALA A 9 -13.96 6.63 23.91
CA ALA A 9 -14.95 6.61 22.84
C ALA A 9 -14.18 6.74 21.52
N VAL A 10 -14.26 5.72 20.66
CA VAL A 10 -13.72 5.82 19.31
C VAL A 10 -14.37 7.05 18.69
N HIS A 11 -13.55 8.08 18.42
CA HIS A 11 -14.02 9.28 17.75
C HIS A 11 -14.71 8.83 16.45
N ARG A 12 -15.99 9.14 16.32
CA ARG A 12 -16.68 8.93 15.04
C ARG A 12 -16.10 9.92 14.05
N LEU A 13 -15.35 9.38 13.08
CA LEU A 13 -14.76 10.14 11.99
C LEU A 13 -15.80 10.52 10.93
N GLY A 14 -16.84 9.68 10.74
CA GLY A 14 -17.84 9.90 9.70
C GLY A 14 -17.32 9.51 8.31
N THR A 15 -17.75 10.23 7.28
CA THR A 15 -17.33 9.96 5.89
C THR A 15 -16.09 10.79 5.54
N GLY A 16 -15.06 10.14 5.02
CA GLY A 16 -13.81 10.77 4.62
C GLY A 16 -13.41 10.46 3.18
N ILE A 17 -12.34 11.10 2.71
CA ILE A 17 -11.80 10.89 1.38
C ILE A 17 -10.26 10.90 1.41
N GLY A 18 -9.64 10.06 0.58
CA GLY A 18 -8.21 10.08 0.37
C GLY A 18 -7.75 11.42 -0.21
N TRP A 19 -6.85 12.12 0.47
CA TRP A 19 -6.21 13.32 -0.04
C TRP A 19 -5.06 12.93 -0.98
N ARG A 20 -5.07 13.49 -2.19
CA ARG A 20 -3.97 13.42 -3.15
C ARG A 20 -3.66 14.82 -3.66
N PRO A 21 -2.39 15.16 -3.97
CA PRO A 21 -2.03 16.47 -4.51
C PRO A 21 -2.90 16.90 -5.70
N GLU A 22 -3.30 15.96 -6.54
CA GLU A 22 -4.09 16.15 -7.76
C GLU A 22 -5.52 16.63 -7.51
N ILE A 23 -6.11 16.27 -6.36
CA ILE A 23 -7.47 16.66 -5.95
C ILE A 23 -7.50 17.52 -4.69
N ALA A 24 -6.34 18.04 -4.28
CA ALA A 24 -6.18 18.73 -3.01
C ALA A 24 -7.13 19.92 -2.84
N ASP A 25 -7.31 20.74 -3.90
CA ASP A 25 -8.19 21.91 -3.87
C ASP A 25 -9.68 21.50 -3.86
N ALA A 26 -10.04 20.43 -4.57
CA ALA A 26 -11.40 19.89 -4.59
C ALA A 26 -11.79 19.34 -3.21
N VAL A 27 -10.93 18.51 -2.60
CA VAL A 27 -11.12 17.96 -1.25
C VAL A 27 -11.19 19.07 -0.21
N GLU A 28 -10.36 20.11 -0.35
CA GLU A 28 -10.42 21.26 0.54
C GLU A 28 -11.75 22.02 0.42
N ALA A 29 -12.25 22.25 -0.79
CA ALA A 29 -13.51 22.96 -1.00
C ALA A 29 -14.75 22.13 -0.63
N MET A 30 -14.61 20.81 -0.46
CA MET A 30 -15.72 19.88 -0.29
C MET A 30 -16.46 20.11 1.05
N PRO A 31 -17.80 20.30 1.01
CA PRO A 31 -18.59 20.49 2.22
C PRO A 31 -18.76 19.18 2.99
N GLY A 32 -18.69 19.25 4.32
CA GLY A 32 -18.98 18.10 5.19
C GLY A 32 -17.89 17.03 5.27
N ILE A 33 -16.68 17.29 4.76
CA ILE A 33 -15.52 16.42 4.99
C ILE A 33 -14.93 16.71 6.38
N ASP A 34 -15.08 15.74 7.28
CA ASP A 34 -14.61 15.82 8.66
C ASP A 34 -13.18 15.26 8.83
N TRP A 35 -12.74 14.43 7.88
CA TRP A 35 -11.41 13.85 7.89
C TRP A 35 -10.91 13.41 6.51
N VAL A 36 -9.60 13.38 6.36
CA VAL A 36 -8.91 12.91 5.14
C VAL A 36 -7.77 11.97 5.50
N GLU A 37 -7.43 11.10 4.58
CA GLU A 37 -6.26 10.24 4.68
C GLU A 37 -5.17 10.66 3.70
N VAL A 38 -3.91 10.64 4.13
CA VAL A 38 -2.74 10.97 3.29
C VAL A 38 -1.81 9.77 3.25
N VAL A 39 -1.26 9.46 2.07
CA VAL A 39 -0.16 8.49 1.98
C VAL A 39 1.05 9.06 2.72
N ALA A 40 1.45 8.42 3.80
CA ALA A 40 2.47 8.92 4.73
C ALA A 40 3.79 9.20 3.98
N GLU A 41 4.22 8.30 3.12
CA GLU A 41 5.46 8.43 2.33
C GLU A 41 5.48 9.66 1.41
N ASN A 42 4.31 10.20 1.03
CA ASN A 42 4.20 11.39 0.20
C ASN A 42 4.21 12.69 1.00
N VAL A 43 4.17 12.61 2.34
CA VAL A 43 4.21 13.76 3.24
C VAL A 43 5.65 14.00 3.72
N CYS A 44 6.11 15.24 3.53
CA CYS A 44 7.37 15.74 4.07
C CYS A 44 7.10 16.51 5.37
N PRO A 45 7.56 16.05 6.55
CA PRO A 45 7.27 16.72 7.82
C PRO A 45 7.71 18.19 7.87
N GLY A 46 8.84 18.52 7.24
CA GLY A 46 9.34 19.89 7.16
C GLY A 46 8.63 20.79 6.14
N HIS A 47 7.73 20.24 5.31
CA HIS A 47 7.02 20.99 4.27
C HIS A 47 5.66 20.34 3.98
N LEU A 48 4.70 20.55 4.88
CA LEU A 48 3.33 20.10 4.66
C LEU A 48 2.68 20.90 3.52
N PRO A 49 1.97 20.24 2.59
CA PRO A 49 1.14 20.90 1.58
C PRO A 49 0.19 21.95 2.18
N ALA A 50 0.05 23.09 1.52
CA ALA A 50 -0.77 24.21 2.01
C ALA A 50 -2.25 23.84 2.22
N SER A 51 -2.81 22.99 1.36
CA SER A 51 -4.18 22.47 1.50
C SER A 51 -4.36 21.65 2.78
N LEU A 52 -3.37 20.82 3.16
CA LEU A 52 -3.42 20.05 4.40
C LEU A 52 -3.35 20.95 5.63
N LEU A 53 -2.58 22.04 5.57
CA LEU A 53 -2.57 23.04 6.64
C LEU A 53 -3.95 23.70 6.78
N ARG A 54 -4.57 24.13 5.68
CA ARG A 54 -5.91 24.76 5.69
C ARG A 54 -7.01 23.80 6.16
N LEU A 55 -6.96 22.54 5.75
CA LEU A 55 -7.86 21.49 6.25
C LEU A 55 -7.72 21.33 7.77
N ARG A 56 -6.49 21.26 8.29
CA ARG A 56 -6.23 21.15 9.73
C ARG A 56 -6.67 22.39 10.51
N GLU A 57 -6.45 23.58 9.98
CA GLU A 57 -6.92 24.85 10.58
C GLU A 57 -8.45 24.89 10.71
N ARG A 58 -9.17 24.20 9.81
CA ARG A 58 -10.64 24.02 9.88
C ARG A 58 -11.09 22.92 10.85
N GLY A 59 -10.17 22.18 11.44
CA GLY A 59 -10.47 21.06 12.34
C GLY A 59 -10.67 19.71 11.62
N VAL A 60 -10.32 19.60 10.34
CA VAL A 60 -10.36 18.33 9.61
C VAL A 60 -9.27 17.41 10.13
N THR A 61 -9.64 16.19 10.53
CA THR A 61 -8.68 15.18 10.99
C THR A 61 -7.85 14.66 9.81
N VAL A 62 -6.54 14.54 9.97
CA VAL A 62 -5.66 13.98 8.93
C VAL A 62 -5.02 12.69 9.44
N VAL A 63 -5.28 11.57 8.77
CA VAL A 63 -4.72 10.25 9.10
C VAL A 63 -3.61 9.91 8.12
N PRO A 64 -2.36 9.68 8.55
CA PRO A 64 -1.31 9.16 7.69
C PRO A 64 -1.44 7.64 7.55
N HIS A 65 -1.46 7.21 6.30
CA HIS A 65 -1.55 5.81 5.90
C HIS A 65 -0.25 5.37 5.23
N GLY A 66 0.42 4.39 5.84
CA GLY A 66 1.72 3.89 5.42
C GLY A 66 1.61 2.73 4.43
N VAL A 67 2.45 2.78 3.38
CA VAL A 67 2.46 1.75 2.31
C VAL A 67 3.77 0.98 2.24
N SER A 68 4.67 1.19 3.21
CA SER A 68 6.07 0.81 3.05
C SER A 68 6.77 0.20 4.25
N LEU A 69 6.14 0.02 5.42
CA LEU A 69 6.78 -0.65 6.56
C LEU A 69 6.95 -2.15 6.28
N GLY A 70 5.91 -2.79 5.74
CA GLY A 70 5.94 -4.22 5.44
C GLY A 70 5.90 -5.08 6.70
N LEU A 71 4.96 -4.82 7.60
CA LEU A 71 4.85 -5.46 8.91
C LEU A 71 4.71 -6.98 8.82
N GLY A 72 4.21 -7.50 7.70
CA GLY A 72 4.13 -8.94 7.41
C GLY A 72 5.42 -9.60 6.97
N GLY A 73 6.51 -8.84 6.80
CA GLY A 73 7.82 -9.36 6.41
C GLY A 73 8.52 -10.13 7.53
N ALA A 74 9.39 -11.07 7.15
CA ALA A 74 10.22 -11.80 8.11
C ALA A 74 11.30 -10.92 8.76
N ASP A 75 11.69 -9.81 8.15
CA ASP A 75 12.56 -8.83 8.80
C ASP A 75 11.77 -8.05 9.87
N ARG A 76 12.47 -7.58 10.91
CA ARG A 76 11.87 -6.60 11.83
C ARG A 76 11.63 -5.27 11.10
N PRO A 77 10.61 -4.49 11.50
CA PRO A 77 10.35 -3.18 10.91
C PRO A 77 11.59 -2.27 10.98
N ASP A 78 11.84 -1.52 9.90
CA ASP A 78 12.97 -0.61 9.84
C ASP A 78 12.77 0.57 10.81
N ALA A 79 13.71 0.75 11.74
CA ALA A 79 13.63 1.78 12.76
C ALA A 79 13.58 3.21 12.18
N GLY A 80 14.25 3.45 11.05
CA GLY A 80 14.23 4.74 10.37
C GLY A 80 12.87 5.04 9.76
N ARG A 81 12.22 4.05 9.13
CA ARG A 81 10.86 4.19 8.60
C ARG A 81 9.83 4.38 9.70
N LEU A 82 9.96 3.67 10.83
CA LEU A 82 9.11 3.88 12.01
C LEU A 82 9.26 5.30 12.56
N ALA A 83 10.49 5.78 12.74
CA ALA A 83 10.74 7.15 13.19
C ALA A 83 10.14 8.19 12.22
N ALA A 84 10.25 7.98 10.90
CA ALA A 84 9.66 8.85 9.91
C ALA A 84 8.12 8.83 9.91
N LEU A 85 7.49 7.67 10.16
CA LEU A 85 6.04 7.57 10.33
C LEU A 85 5.58 8.25 11.62
N ALA A 86 6.30 8.06 12.72
CA ALA A 86 6.07 8.74 14.00
C ALA A 86 6.14 10.27 13.86
N GLU A 87 7.15 10.78 13.17
CA GLU A 87 7.31 12.21 12.91
C GLU A 87 6.12 12.76 12.11
N ARG A 88 5.69 12.05 11.06
CA ARG A 88 4.52 12.43 10.25
C ARG A 88 3.23 12.47 11.07
N ALA A 89 3.00 11.46 11.91
CA ALA A 89 1.86 11.43 12.82
C ALA A 89 1.86 12.66 13.74
N GLY A 90 3.03 13.00 14.30
CA GLY A 90 3.22 14.16 15.17
C GLY A 90 2.93 15.48 14.46
N VAL A 91 3.53 15.74 13.29
CA VAL A 91 3.33 17.01 12.58
C VAL A 91 1.91 17.20 12.05
N LEU A 92 1.22 16.10 11.72
CA LEU A 92 -0.18 16.10 11.32
C LEU A 92 -1.13 16.24 12.51
N GLY A 93 -0.66 15.99 13.74
CA GLY A 93 -1.52 15.93 14.92
C GLY A 93 -2.54 14.80 14.81
N SER A 94 -2.12 13.68 14.22
CA SER A 94 -3.03 12.60 13.87
C SER A 94 -3.45 11.76 15.08
N PRO A 95 -4.72 11.32 15.18
CA PRO A 95 -5.17 10.48 16.29
C PRO A 95 -4.70 9.02 16.18
N LEU A 96 -4.31 8.56 15.00
CA LEU A 96 -3.76 7.23 14.75
C LEU A 96 -2.93 7.20 13.47
N VAL A 97 -2.19 6.12 13.24
CA VAL A 97 -1.59 5.84 11.93
C VAL A 97 -2.08 4.50 11.42
N THR A 98 -2.06 4.32 10.11
CA THR A 98 -2.44 3.04 9.49
C THR A 98 -1.32 2.45 8.64
N GLU A 99 -1.31 1.13 8.50
CA GLU A 99 -0.41 0.38 7.61
C GLU A 99 -1.11 -0.90 7.17
N HIS A 100 -0.45 -1.72 6.37
CA HIS A 100 -0.98 -2.93 5.77
C HIS A 100 -0.43 -4.21 6.42
N ILE A 101 -1.25 -5.24 6.36
CA ILE A 101 -0.86 -6.62 6.63
C ILE A 101 -0.22 -7.19 5.36
N ALA A 102 0.96 -6.67 5.05
CA ALA A 102 1.69 -7.01 3.84
C ALA A 102 3.19 -7.18 4.11
N PHE A 103 3.85 -7.92 3.23
CA PHE A 103 5.30 -7.82 3.08
C PHE A 103 5.61 -7.14 1.74
N VAL A 104 6.69 -6.35 1.72
CA VAL A 104 7.10 -5.57 0.52
C VAL A 104 8.54 -5.85 0.12
N ARG A 105 9.31 -6.50 1.01
CA ARG A 105 10.72 -6.83 0.86
C ARG A 105 11.00 -8.20 1.46
N ALA A 106 11.98 -8.89 0.90
CA ALA A 106 12.51 -10.14 1.40
C ALA A 106 13.97 -10.30 0.97
N GLY A 107 14.65 -11.30 1.49
CA GLY A 107 16.06 -11.57 1.22
C GLY A 107 17.02 -10.84 2.17
N GLY A 108 18.32 -11.01 1.93
CA GLY A 108 19.38 -10.43 2.74
C GLY A 108 20.18 -11.46 3.55
N PRO A 109 20.89 -11.03 4.61
CA PRO A 109 21.82 -11.88 5.34
C PRO A 109 21.19 -13.16 5.91
N GLY A 110 19.97 -13.09 6.43
CA GLY A 110 19.27 -14.23 7.05
C GLY A 110 18.90 -15.36 6.07
N THR A 111 18.86 -15.05 4.78
CA THR A 111 18.51 -16.00 3.70
C THR A 111 19.66 -16.23 2.71
N PHE A 112 20.82 -15.62 2.95
CA PHE A 112 21.98 -15.67 2.05
C PHE A 112 21.65 -15.27 0.60
N SER A 113 20.76 -14.29 0.44
CA SER A 113 20.30 -13.81 -0.87
C SER A 113 20.38 -12.28 -0.97
N PRO A 114 20.35 -11.70 -2.18
CA PRO A 114 20.17 -10.26 -2.33
C PRO A 114 18.87 -9.78 -1.68
N ARG A 115 18.87 -8.56 -1.16
CA ARG A 115 17.64 -7.90 -0.71
C ARG A 115 16.81 -7.51 -1.94
N LEU A 116 15.56 -7.93 -1.96
CA LEU A 116 14.59 -7.70 -3.02
C LEU A 116 13.45 -6.82 -2.52
N GLU A 117 12.89 -6.01 -3.41
CA GLU A 117 11.74 -5.16 -3.13
C GLU A 117 10.69 -5.32 -4.24
N ALA A 118 9.44 -5.55 -3.85
CA ALA A 118 8.33 -5.70 -4.77
C ALA A 118 7.90 -4.37 -5.41
N GLY A 119 8.16 -3.26 -4.71
CA GLY A 119 7.60 -1.94 -5.05
C GLY A 119 6.09 -1.82 -4.78
N HIS A 120 5.47 -2.86 -4.24
CA HIS A 120 4.06 -2.92 -3.93
C HIS A 120 3.80 -3.93 -2.81
N LEU A 121 2.60 -3.88 -2.23
CA LEU A 121 2.14 -4.79 -1.18
C LEU A 121 2.02 -6.22 -1.74
N LEU A 122 2.45 -7.21 -0.94
CA LEU A 122 2.25 -8.62 -1.23
C LEU A 122 1.59 -9.32 -0.03
N PRO A 123 0.68 -10.28 -0.29
CA PRO A 123 -0.07 -10.95 0.77
C PRO A 123 0.86 -11.77 1.64
N VAL A 124 0.55 -11.85 2.93
CA VAL A 124 1.28 -12.73 3.87
C VAL A 124 0.69 -14.14 3.85
N PRO A 125 1.50 -15.19 4.14
CA PRO A 125 0.92 -16.51 4.37
C PRO A 125 0.08 -16.48 5.65
N ARG A 126 -1.18 -16.91 5.59
CA ARG A 126 -2.06 -17.01 6.77
C ARG A 126 -1.78 -18.28 7.58
N THR A 127 -0.53 -18.42 8.04
CA THR A 127 -0.08 -19.51 8.92
C THR A 127 0.18 -18.99 10.33
N ARG A 128 0.19 -19.88 11.33
CA ARG A 128 0.51 -19.55 12.72
C ARG A 128 1.94 -19.01 12.87
N ASP A 129 2.90 -19.57 12.12
CA ASP A 129 4.28 -19.10 12.08
C ASP A 129 4.37 -17.63 11.58
N ALA A 130 3.65 -17.31 10.52
CA ALA A 130 3.62 -15.95 9.97
C ALA A 130 2.88 -14.97 10.87
N LEU A 131 1.78 -15.40 11.49
CA LEU A 131 1.05 -14.63 12.48
C LEU A 131 1.91 -14.30 13.69
N ASP A 132 2.69 -15.25 14.21
CA ASP A 132 3.58 -15.02 15.35
C ASP A 132 4.66 -13.95 15.01
N VAL A 133 5.22 -13.97 13.80
CA VAL A 133 6.17 -12.94 13.32
C VAL A 133 5.48 -11.58 13.15
N LEU A 134 4.31 -11.55 12.52
CA LEU A 134 3.53 -10.33 12.34
C LEU A 134 3.16 -9.70 13.69
N CYS A 135 2.76 -10.51 14.67
CA CYS A 135 2.47 -10.03 16.03
C CYS A 135 3.69 -9.37 16.68
N GLU A 136 4.89 -9.94 16.53
CA GLU A 136 6.12 -9.31 17.03
C GLU A 136 6.38 -7.97 16.31
N ASN A 137 6.27 -7.94 14.98
CA ASN A 137 6.51 -6.75 14.19
C ASN A 137 5.49 -5.62 14.49
N VAL A 138 4.22 -5.98 14.71
CA VAL A 138 3.16 -5.05 15.12
C VAL A 138 3.45 -4.46 16.49
N ARG A 139 3.90 -5.26 17.47
CA ARG A 139 4.30 -4.74 18.79
C ARG A 139 5.49 -3.79 18.70
N ILE A 140 6.52 -4.13 17.91
CA ILE A 140 7.66 -3.23 17.66
C ILE A 140 7.19 -1.90 17.06
N ALA A 141 6.23 -1.94 16.13
CA ALA A 141 5.67 -0.74 15.54
C ALA A 141 4.86 0.08 16.54
N GLN A 142 3.98 -0.55 17.32
CA GLN A 142 3.20 0.11 18.38
C GLN A 142 4.11 0.79 19.42
N ASP A 143 5.20 0.14 19.84
CA ASP A 143 6.16 0.69 20.80
C ASP A 143 6.91 1.92 20.25
N ALA A 144 7.10 2.00 18.93
CA ALA A 144 7.83 3.08 18.27
C ALA A 144 6.94 4.27 17.85
N LEU A 145 5.62 4.07 17.77
CA LEU A 145 4.68 5.06 17.27
C LEU A 145 4.07 5.87 18.43
N PRO A 146 3.90 7.20 18.28
CA PRO A 146 3.39 8.06 19.34
C PRO A 146 1.86 7.98 19.50
N VAL A 147 1.19 7.26 18.61
CA VAL A 147 -0.28 7.15 18.52
C VAL A 147 -0.66 5.72 18.14
N PRO A 148 -1.92 5.28 18.38
CA PRO A 148 -2.37 3.95 18.00
C PRO A 148 -2.10 3.59 16.53
N LEU A 149 -1.79 2.32 16.30
CA LEU A 149 -1.66 1.72 14.98
C LEU A 149 -2.95 0.98 14.62
N ALA A 150 -3.45 1.19 13.39
CA ALA A 150 -4.38 0.28 12.75
C ALA A 150 -3.72 -0.44 11.57
N VAL A 151 -4.12 -1.69 11.32
CA VAL A 151 -3.57 -2.49 10.22
C VAL A 151 -4.67 -2.94 9.26
N GLU A 152 -4.33 -2.97 7.97
CA GLU A 152 -5.27 -3.15 6.86
C GLU A 152 -5.12 -4.50 6.14
N ASN A 153 -6.25 -5.12 5.80
CA ASN A 153 -6.29 -6.27 4.91
C ASN A 153 -6.08 -5.86 3.45
N ILE A 154 -5.36 -6.67 2.67
CA ILE A 154 -5.06 -6.35 1.27
C ILE A 154 -5.81 -7.24 0.28
N ALA A 155 -6.05 -6.73 -0.92
CA ALA A 155 -6.38 -7.57 -2.07
C ALA A 155 -5.19 -8.49 -2.44
N ALA A 156 -5.50 -9.75 -2.74
CA ALA A 156 -4.52 -10.75 -3.13
C ALA A 156 -4.90 -11.43 -4.47
N LEU A 157 -3.96 -11.45 -5.41
CA LEU A 157 -4.13 -12.15 -6.69
C LEU A 157 -3.83 -13.65 -6.61
N PHE A 158 -3.15 -14.10 -5.56
CA PHE A 158 -2.75 -15.49 -5.36
C PHE A 158 -2.83 -15.86 -3.89
N SER A 159 -2.98 -17.16 -3.60
CA SER A 159 -2.95 -17.73 -2.26
C SER A 159 -1.59 -18.33 -1.93
N TRP A 160 -1.21 -18.24 -0.67
CA TRP A 160 -0.07 -18.99 -0.17
C TRP A 160 -0.45 -20.47 -0.04
N PRO A 161 0.44 -21.42 -0.40
CA PRO A 161 0.20 -22.82 -0.09
C PRO A 161 0.24 -23.03 1.43
N GLY A 162 -0.67 -23.85 1.93
CA GLY A 162 -0.71 -24.25 3.35
C GLY A 162 -1.25 -23.17 4.29
N GLU A 163 -2.16 -22.31 3.85
CA GLU A 163 -2.90 -21.43 4.77
C GLU A 163 -3.66 -22.24 5.83
N GLU A 164 -3.54 -21.82 7.09
CA GLU A 164 -4.12 -22.50 8.26
C GLU A 164 -5.31 -21.73 8.84
N LEU A 165 -5.46 -20.45 8.46
CA LEU A 165 -6.45 -19.51 8.97
C LEU A 165 -7.18 -18.84 7.81
N THR A 166 -8.48 -18.63 7.97
CA THR A 166 -9.25 -17.73 7.09
C THR A 166 -8.85 -16.27 7.33
N GLU A 167 -9.26 -15.35 6.46
CA GLU A 167 -8.96 -13.92 6.60
C GLU A 167 -9.45 -13.38 7.94
N GLY A 168 -10.73 -13.60 8.25
CA GLY A 168 -11.33 -13.16 9.50
C GLY A 168 -10.66 -13.77 10.73
N GLN A 169 -10.31 -15.06 10.71
CA GLN A 169 -9.58 -15.70 11.81
C GLN A 169 -8.17 -15.11 12.00
N PHE A 170 -7.46 -14.83 10.90
CA PHE A 170 -6.13 -14.24 10.94
C PHE A 170 -6.16 -12.83 11.53
N LEU A 171 -7.12 -12.01 11.11
CA LEU A 171 -7.34 -10.66 11.62
C LEU A 171 -7.79 -10.65 13.08
N TYR A 172 -8.69 -11.57 13.46
CA TYR A 172 -9.13 -11.73 14.84
C TYR A 172 -7.96 -12.03 15.77
N GLU A 173 -7.18 -13.06 15.44
CA GLU A 173 -6.05 -13.48 16.27
C GLU A 173 -4.95 -12.42 16.33
N LEU A 174 -4.73 -11.66 15.25
CA LEU A 174 -3.79 -10.54 15.25
C LEU A 174 -4.22 -9.46 16.24
N ALA A 175 -5.48 -9.01 16.14
CA ALA A 175 -6.02 -7.97 17.00
C ALA A 175 -6.09 -8.41 18.47
N ASP A 176 -6.54 -9.64 18.73
CA ASP A 176 -6.62 -10.21 20.08
C ASP A 176 -5.24 -10.29 20.76
N ARG A 177 -4.21 -10.73 20.02
CA ARG A 177 -2.85 -10.90 20.58
C ARG A 177 -2.08 -9.60 20.76
N THR A 178 -2.38 -8.56 20.00
CA THR A 178 -1.56 -7.32 19.94
C THR A 178 -2.31 -6.08 20.43
N GLY A 179 -3.64 -6.12 20.48
CA GLY A 179 -4.48 -4.96 20.72
C GLY A 179 -4.46 -3.94 19.57
N VAL A 180 -3.88 -4.28 18.41
CA VAL A 180 -3.86 -3.39 17.24
C VAL A 180 -5.29 -3.12 16.75
N ARG A 181 -5.52 -1.92 16.23
CA ARG A 181 -6.80 -1.60 15.59
C ARG A 181 -6.84 -2.19 14.17
N LEU A 182 -8.03 -2.34 13.62
CA LEU A 182 -8.21 -2.85 12.25
C LEU A 182 -8.75 -1.77 11.34
N LEU A 183 -8.07 -1.54 10.22
CA LEU A 183 -8.62 -0.87 9.05
C LEU A 183 -9.16 -1.97 8.14
N ILE A 184 -10.47 -1.98 7.88
CA ILE A 184 -11.06 -2.99 7.00
C ILE A 184 -11.36 -2.36 5.65
N ASP A 185 -10.70 -2.83 4.62
CA ASP A 185 -11.03 -2.48 3.25
C ASP A 185 -12.02 -3.49 2.68
N VAL A 186 -13.26 -3.02 2.45
CA VAL A 186 -14.33 -3.85 1.89
C VAL A 186 -14.19 -4.07 0.38
N ALA A 187 -13.48 -3.19 -0.33
CA ALA A 187 -13.11 -3.42 -1.73
C ALA A 187 -12.08 -4.54 -1.83
N ASN A 188 -11.14 -4.63 -0.88
CA ASN A 188 -10.22 -5.76 -0.77
C ASN A 188 -10.95 -7.08 -0.45
N LEU A 189 -11.95 -7.08 0.43
CA LEU A 189 -12.79 -8.27 0.67
C LEU A 189 -13.52 -8.70 -0.61
N HIS A 190 -14.11 -7.76 -1.35
CA HIS A 190 -14.75 -8.08 -2.63
C HIS A 190 -13.74 -8.61 -3.66
N THR A 191 -12.56 -8.01 -3.73
CA THR A 191 -11.49 -8.46 -4.62
C THR A 191 -11.07 -9.88 -4.30
N ASN A 192 -10.90 -10.20 -3.02
CA ASN A 192 -10.55 -11.55 -2.55
C ASN A 192 -11.68 -12.55 -2.84
N HIS A 193 -12.94 -12.12 -2.77
CA HIS A 193 -14.07 -12.96 -3.21
C HIS A 193 -13.98 -13.35 -4.68
N VAL A 194 -13.81 -12.37 -5.57
CA VAL A 194 -13.76 -12.65 -7.02
C VAL A 194 -12.51 -13.43 -7.39
N ASN A 195 -11.36 -13.07 -6.83
CA ASN A 195 -10.08 -13.64 -7.24
C ASN A 195 -9.75 -14.99 -6.59
N ARG A 196 -10.25 -15.23 -5.38
CA ARG A 196 -9.86 -16.38 -4.54
C ARG A 196 -11.04 -17.21 -4.04
N GLY A 197 -12.28 -16.78 -4.28
CA GLY A 197 -13.49 -17.48 -3.85
C GLY A 197 -13.77 -17.36 -2.35
N GLU A 198 -13.17 -16.38 -1.66
CA GLU A 198 -13.41 -16.15 -0.24
C GLU A 198 -14.77 -15.47 -0.03
N ASP A 199 -15.55 -15.86 0.98
CA ASP A 199 -16.84 -15.23 1.26
C ASP A 199 -16.65 -13.99 2.16
N PRO A 200 -16.96 -12.76 1.68
CA PRO A 200 -16.87 -11.57 2.51
C PRO A 200 -17.74 -11.65 3.77
N ALA A 201 -18.91 -12.29 3.70
CA ALA A 201 -19.82 -12.40 4.83
C ALA A 201 -19.25 -13.30 5.95
N GLU A 202 -18.51 -14.36 5.58
CA GLU A 202 -17.78 -15.21 6.52
C GLU A 202 -16.59 -14.48 7.13
N ALA A 203 -15.83 -13.73 6.31
CA ALA A 203 -14.73 -12.90 6.81
C ALA A 203 -15.24 -11.88 7.84
N LEU A 204 -16.28 -11.12 7.50
CA LEU A 204 -16.92 -10.14 8.38
C LEU A 204 -17.49 -10.76 9.66
N ALA A 205 -18.00 -11.99 9.60
CA ALA A 205 -18.54 -12.69 10.77
C ALA A 205 -17.47 -13.06 11.81
N ALA A 206 -16.22 -13.24 11.38
CA ALA A 206 -15.11 -13.60 12.26
C ALA A 206 -14.31 -12.39 12.78
N LEU A 207 -14.55 -11.18 12.26
CA LEU A 207 -13.80 -9.98 12.68
C LEU A 207 -14.13 -9.56 14.12
N PRO A 208 -13.13 -9.08 14.89
CA PRO A 208 -13.36 -8.40 16.16
C PRO A 208 -13.80 -6.96 15.89
N LEU A 209 -15.10 -6.75 15.66
CA LEU A 209 -15.66 -5.46 15.24
C LEU A 209 -15.40 -4.32 16.24
N GLU A 210 -15.13 -4.62 17.51
CA GLU A 210 -14.68 -3.67 18.53
C GLU A 210 -13.28 -3.09 18.26
N ALA A 211 -12.44 -3.78 17.48
CA ALA A 211 -11.11 -3.35 17.07
C ALA A 211 -11.14 -2.43 15.84
N LEU A 212 -12.28 -2.28 15.16
CA LEU A 212 -12.41 -1.49 13.94
C LEU A 212 -12.03 -0.02 14.18
N ALA A 213 -11.05 0.49 13.44
CA ALA A 213 -10.64 1.90 13.41
C ALA A 213 -11.52 2.68 12.44
N TYR A 214 -11.54 2.26 11.18
CA TYR A 214 -12.39 2.78 10.12
C TYR A 214 -12.38 1.79 8.94
N VAL A 215 -13.12 2.12 7.89
CA VAL A 215 -13.32 1.27 6.71
C VAL A 215 -12.83 1.98 5.45
N HIS A 216 -12.14 1.26 4.58
CA HIS A 216 -11.82 1.70 3.23
C HIS A 216 -12.85 1.19 2.22
N VAL A 217 -13.16 2.04 1.25
CA VAL A 217 -14.01 1.73 0.11
C VAL A 217 -13.32 2.28 -1.12
N ALA A 218 -13.06 1.40 -2.08
CA ALA A 218 -12.52 1.77 -3.38
C ALA A 218 -13.35 1.14 -4.50
N GLY A 219 -13.12 1.62 -5.72
CA GLY A 219 -13.68 1.00 -6.92
C GLY A 219 -12.64 0.22 -7.72
N GLY A 220 -13.15 -0.64 -8.58
CA GLY A 220 -12.35 -1.55 -9.39
C GLY A 220 -13.14 -2.03 -10.59
N PHE A 221 -12.50 -2.89 -11.38
CA PHE A 221 -13.13 -3.48 -12.56
C PHE A 221 -12.69 -4.92 -12.73
N GLU A 222 -13.56 -5.72 -13.33
CA GLU A 222 -13.22 -7.08 -13.73
C GLU A 222 -12.66 -7.10 -15.16
N ARG A 223 -11.59 -7.86 -15.37
CA ARG A 223 -11.06 -8.15 -16.69
C ARG A 223 -10.56 -9.59 -16.73
N ASP A 224 -10.98 -10.31 -17.76
CA ASP A 224 -10.53 -11.69 -18.02
C ASP A 224 -10.72 -12.63 -16.80
N GLY A 225 -11.81 -12.45 -16.03
CA GLY A 225 -12.11 -13.23 -14.83
C GLY A 225 -11.27 -12.87 -13.59
N VAL A 226 -10.59 -11.72 -13.61
CA VAL A 226 -9.78 -11.20 -12.52
C VAL A 226 -10.31 -9.81 -12.12
N TRP A 227 -10.60 -9.63 -10.85
CA TRP A 227 -10.90 -8.31 -10.31
C TRP A 227 -9.62 -7.52 -10.11
N HIS A 228 -9.57 -6.34 -10.70
CA HIS A 228 -8.52 -5.36 -10.54
C HIS A 228 -8.99 -4.27 -9.60
N ASP A 229 -8.49 -4.34 -8.38
CA ASP A 229 -8.58 -3.24 -7.44
C ASP A 229 -7.63 -2.12 -7.87
N SER A 230 -8.20 -1.02 -8.35
CA SER A 230 -7.48 -0.02 -9.15
C SER A 230 -7.46 1.36 -8.51
N HIS A 231 -8.40 1.61 -7.58
CA HIS A 231 -8.63 2.90 -6.95
C HIS A 231 -8.80 4.05 -7.96
N ALA A 232 -9.09 3.72 -9.22
CA ALA A 232 -9.24 4.64 -10.35
C ALA A 232 -10.64 4.58 -10.98
N HIS A 233 -11.48 3.65 -10.52
CA HIS A 233 -12.84 3.46 -11.04
C HIS A 233 -13.88 3.75 -9.95
N PRO A 234 -15.10 4.16 -10.32
CA PRO A 234 -16.19 4.39 -9.37
C PRO A 234 -16.44 3.19 -8.44
N VAL A 235 -16.87 3.46 -7.21
CA VAL A 235 -17.30 2.42 -6.27
C VAL A 235 -18.49 1.66 -6.86
N THR A 236 -18.41 0.33 -6.85
CA THR A 236 -19.42 -0.53 -7.47
C THR A 236 -20.46 -1.01 -6.45
N GLN A 237 -21.64 -1.41 -6.93
CA GLN A 237 -22.70 -1.93 -6.06
C GLN A 237 -22.26 -3.13 -5.21
N PRO A 238 -21.50 -4.12 -5.73
CA PRO A 238 -21.01 -5.22 -4.90
C PRO A 238 -20.15 -4.77 -3.71
N VAL A 239 -19.31 -3.74 -3.88
CA VAL A 239 -18.52 -3.18 -2.76
C VAL A 239 -19.42 -2.49 -1.75
N LEU A 240 -20.42 -1.72 -2.22
CA LEU A 240 -21.42 -1.09 -1.33
C LEU A 240 -22.27 -2.13 -0.59
N ASP A 241 -22.51 -3.30 -1.16
CA ASP A 241 -23.24 -4.39 -0.51
C ASP A 241 -22.41 -5.01 0.63
N VAL A 242 -21.09 -5.20 0.44
CA VAL A 242 -20.17 -5.62 1.52
C VAL A 242 -20.11 -4.57 2.63
N LEU A 243 -20.04 -3.28 2.28
CA LEU A 243 -20.12 -2.18 3.25
C LEU A 243 -21.45 -2.20 4.02
N THR A 244 -22.57 -2.45 3.33
CA THR A 244 -23.90 -2.55 3.94
C THR A 244 -23.96 -3.71 4.93
N ASP A 245 -23.37 -4.87 4.61
CA ASP A 245 -23.30 -6.01 5.53
C ASP A 245 -22.47 -5.66 6.78
N LEU A 246 -21.27 -5.09 6.61
CA LEU A 246 -20.45 -4.61 7.73
C LEU A 246 -21.24 -3.63 8.61
N ALA A 247 -21.88 -2.63 8.00
CA ALA A 247 -22.66 -1.62 8.69
C ALA A 247 -23.92 -2.17 9.39
N SER A 248 -24.40 -3.34 8.99
CA SER A 248 -25.50 -4.06 9.68
C SER A 248 -25.05 -4.74 10.97
N ARG A 249 -23.74 -5.02 11.10
CA ARG A 249 -23.14 -5.70 12.25
C ARG A 249 -22.60 -4.71 13.28
N VAL A 250 -22.05 -3.59 12.82
CA VAL A 250 -21.49 -2.52 13.66
C VAL A 250 -21.72 -1.17 13.01
N ALA A 251 -21.91 -0.11 13.79
CA ALA A 251 -21.80 1.24 13.25
C ALA A 251 -20.31 1.57 13.06
N PRO A 252 -19.77 1.64 11.81
CA PRO A 252 -18.35 1.90 11.61
C PRO A 252 -18.00 3.29 12.15
N PRO A 253 -16.82 3.46 12.79
CA PRO A 253 -16.41 4.77 13.30
C PRO A 253 -16.20 5.79 12.17
N GLY A 254 -15.68 5.33 11.03
CA GLY A 254 -15.57 6.11 9.80
C GLY A 254 -15.50 5.23 8.56
N VAL A 255 -15.82 5.80 7.41
CA VAL A 255 -15.69 5.17 6.10
C VAL A 255 -15.02 6.15 5.15
N LEU A 256 -13.96 5.72 4.46
CA LEU A 256 -13.17 6.55 3.57
C LEU A 256 -13.28 6.05 2.13
N LEU A 257 -13.54 6.98 1.21
CA LEU A 257 -13.38 6.73 -0.21
C LEU A 257 -11.89 6.83 -0.60
N GLU A 258 -11.35 5.75 -1.15
CA GLU A 258 -10.01 5.72 -1.72
C GLU A 258 -10.05 5.90 -3.24
N ARG A 259 -9.50 7.02 -3.70
CA ARG A 259 -9.31 7.39 -5.10
C ARG A 259 -7.85 7.80 -5.28
N ASP A 260 -7.08 7.01 -6.02
CA ASP A 260 -5.63 7.21 -6.20
C ASP A 260 -5.22 7.74 -7.56
N GLU A 261 -6.00 7.41 -8.58
CA GLU A 261 -5.75 7.77 -9.97
C GLU A 261 -7.09 8.06 -10.66
N ASP A 262 -7.02 8.57 -11.91
CA ASP A 262 -8.19 8.90 -12.74
C ASP A 262 -9.27 9.70 -11.99
N PHE A 263 -8.85 10.83 -11.43
CA PHE A 263 -9.71 11.67 -10.60
C PHE A 263 -10.84 12.30 -11.43
N PRO A 264 -12.12 11.99 -11.13
CA PRO A 264 -13.24 12.57 -11.84
C PRO A 264 -13.51 14.00 -11.34
N GLU A 265 -14.51 14.66 -11.94
CA GLU A 265 -14.96 15.97 -11.48
C GLU A 265 -15.44 15.91 -10.01
N PRO A 266 -15.28 16.99 -9.21
CA PRO A 266 -15.61 16.99 -7.79
C PRO A 266 -17.03 16.51 -7.45
N ALA A 267 -18.01 16.87 -8.30
CA ALA A 267 -19.40 16.46 -8.11
C ALA A 267 -19.62 14.95 -8.21
N GLU A 268 -18.78 14.24 -8.97
CA GLU A 268 -18.83 12.78 -9.05
C GLU A 268 -18.30 12.15 -7.76
N LEU A 269 -17.20 12.67 -7.20
CA LEU A 269 -16.67 12.25 -5.89
C LEU A 269 -17.70 12.48 -4.77
N GLU A 270 -18.38 13.62 -4.75
CA GLU A 270 -19.47 13.91 -3.81
C GLU A 270 -20.63 12.89 -3.96
N GLY A 271 -20.94 12.49 -5.19
CA GLY A 271 -21.92 11.44 -5.47
C GLY A 271 -21.50 10.07 -4.90
N GLU A 272 -20.23 9.69 -5.05
CA GLU A 272 -19.69 8.46 -4.47
C GLU A 272 -19.75 8.48 -2.93
N LEU A 273 -19.37 9.60 -2.30
CA LEU A 273 -19.46 9.78 -0.85
C LEU A 273 -20.91 9.70 -0.35
N ALA A 274 -21.87 10.25 -1.11
CA ALA A 274 -23.29 10.13 -0.80
C ALA A 274 -23.78 8.68 -0.90
N ALA A 275 -23.33 7.93 -1.90
CA ALA A 275 -23.65 6.51 -2.05
C ALA A 275 -23.09 5.67 -0.89
N ILE A 276 -21.86 5.95 -0.45
CA ILE A 276 -21.23 5.35 0.74
C ILE A 276 -22.08 5.64 1.99
N GLY A 277 -22.47 6.90 2.20
CA GLY A 277 -23.34 7.29 3.31
C GLY A 277 -24.68 6.54 3.30
N ALA A 278 -25.31 6.42 2.14
CA ALA A 278 -26.57 5.68 1.98
C ALA A 278 -26.42 4.18 2.28
N ALA A 279 -25.31 3.55 1.89
CA ALA A 279 -25.03 2.16 2.18
C ALA A 279 -24.85 1.90 3.69
N VAL A 280 -24.13 2.79 4.39
CA VAL A 280 -23.99 2.72 5.85
C VAL A 280 -25.34 2.86 6.56
N GLU A 281 -26.17 3.82 6.16
CA GLU A 281 -27.49 4.01 6.76
C GLU A 281 -28.43 2.83 6.49
N LYS A 282 -28.38 2.25 5.28
CA LYS A 282 -29.11 1.02 4.93
C LYS A 282 -28.70 -0.14 5.84
N GLY A 283 -27.40 -0.34 6.05
CA GLY A 283 -26.87 -1.39 6.93
C GLY A 283 -27.33 -1.20 8.37
N ARG A 284 -27.17 0.01 8.93
CA ARG A 284 -27.63 0.35 10.29
C ARG A 284 -29.12 0.08 10.49
N ALA A 285 -29.95 0.44 9.52
CA ALA A 285 -31.39 0.21 9.57
C ALA A 285 -31.75 -1.30 9.58
N ALA A 286 -30.95 -2.13 8.91
CA ALA A 286 -31.13 -3.58 8.92
C ALA A 286 -30.68 -4.21 10.26
N GLY A 287 -29.52 -3.79 10.79
CA GLY A 287 -28.97 -4.29 12.06
C GLY A 287 -29.80 -3.95 13.30
N GLY A 288 -30.43 -2.76 13.29
CA GLY A 288 -31.31 -2.30 14.38
C GLY A 288 -32.57 -3.14 14.59
N ARG A 289 -32.90 -4.06 13.67
CA ARG A 289 -34.06 -4.97 13.77
C ARG A 289 -33.71 -6.36 14.33
N GLY A 290 -32.45 -6.63 14.65
CA GLY A 290 -31.99 -7.97 15.05
C GLY A 290 -30.75 -8.05 15.93
N ALA A 291 -30.35 -6.98 16.62
CA ALA A 291 -29.11 -6.98 17.41
C ALA A 291 -29.18 -7.92 18.63
N ALA A 292 -28.71 -9.16 18.46
CA ALA A 292 -28.24 -9.98 19.57
C ALA A 292 -27.04 -9.28 20.22
N ARG A 293 -27.17 -9.00 21.51
CA ARG A 293 -26.12 -8.38 22.33
C ARG A 293 -24.89 -9.30 22.34
N LEU A 294 -23.79 -8.85 21.74
CA LEU A 294 -22.52 -9.56 21.77
C LEU A 294 -22.12 -9.79 23.25
N PRO A 295 -21.72 -11.01 23.64
CA PRO A 295 -21.17 -11.23 24.97
C PRO A 295 -19.87 -10.42 25.06
N GLY A 296 -19.78 -9.57 26.09
CA GLY A 296 -18.56 -8.82 26.39
C GLY A 296 -17.44 -9.80 26.69
N GLY A 297 -16.58 -10.03 25.70
CA GLY A 297 -15.35 -10.78 25.86
C GLY A 297 -14.49 -10.03 26.88
N ALA A 298 -14.26 -10.65 28.03
CA ALA A 298 -13.26 -10.18 28.97
C ALA A 298 -11.92 -10.14 28.21
N ARG A 299 -11.30 -8.95 28.15
CA ARG A 299 -9.92 -8.82 27.69
C ARG A 299 -9.05 -9.67 28.60
N THR A 300 -8.66 -10.85 28.14
CA THR A 300 -7.57 -11.57 28.77
C THR A 300 -6.31 -10.85 28.33
N ALA A 301 -5.64 -10.18 29.27
CA ALA A 301 -4.27 -9.74 29.05
C ALA A 301 -3.49 -10.98 28.58
N GLY A 302 -3.08 -11.00 27.31
CA GLY A 302 -2.35 -12.10 26.72
C GLY A 302 -1.05 -12.29 27.49
N ASP A 303 -1.03 -13.31 28.34
CA ASP A 303 0.14 -13.75 29.07
C ASP A 303 1.30 -13.98 28.09
N GLY A 304 2.42 -13.33 28.40
CA GLY A 304 3.78 -13.47 27.85
C GLY A 304 4.07 -14.63 26.89
N LYS A 305 3.51 -14.62 25.68
CA LYS A 305 3.95 -15.53 24.63
C LYS A 305 5.32 -15.06 24.14
N GLN A 306 6.29 -15.98 24.16
CA GLN A 306 7.68 -15.71 23.76
C GLN A 306 7.74 -15.10 22.35
N PRO A 307 8.72 -14.22 22.07
CA PRO A 307 8.93 -13.68 20.72
C PRO A 307 9.02 -14.81 19.70
N ALA A 308 8.63 -14.52 18.45
CA ALA A 308 8.70 -15.52 17.39
C ALA A 308 10.13 -16.09 17.36
N GLY A 309 10.26 -17.40 17.53
CA GLY A 309 11.57 -18.04 17.60
C GLY A 309 12.36 -17.76 16.32
N GLU A 310 13.67 -17.56 16.44
CA GLU A 310 14.56 -17.28 15.30
C GLU A 310 14.38 -18.29 14.15
N GLY A 311 14.07 -19.56 14.48
CA GLY A 311 13.73 -20.59 13.50
C GLY A 311 12.45 -20.30 12.69
N THR A 312 11.40 -19.81 13.33
CA THR A 312 10.13 -19.41 12.67
C THR A 312 10.37 -18.24 11.73
N ARG A 313 11.08 -17.20 12.20
CA ARG A 313 11.44 -16.04 11.38
C ARG A 313 12.26 -16.45 10.15
N ARG A 314 13.25 -17.34 10.33
CA ARG A 314 14.07 -17.85 9.23
C ARG A 314 13.27 -18.65 8.19
N ARG A 315 12.32 -19.50 8.62
CA ARG A 315 11.44 -20.23 7.69
C ARG A 315 10.59 -19.28 6.86
N LEU A 316 9.95 -18.30 7.51
CA LEU A 316 9.17 -17.28 6.83
C LEU A 316 10.03 -16.47 5.85
N ALA A 317 11.25 -16.09 6.26
CA ALA A 317 12.18 -15.34 5.42
C ALA A 317 12.54 -16.10 4.14
N LEU A 318 12.81 -17.40 4.24
CA LEU A 318 13.12 -18.25 3.08
C LEU A 318 11.91 -18.36 2.13
N ALA A 319 10.70 -18.56 2.68
CA ALA A 319 9.48 -18.66 1.89
C ALA A 319 9.15 -17.35 1.15
N GLN A 320 9.19 -16.22 1.85
CA GLN A 320 9.00 -14.89 1.26
C GLN A 320 10.07 -14.55 0.22
N THR A 321 11.32 -14.93 0.47
CA THR A 321 12.42 -14.71 -0.49
C THR A 321 12.22 -15.53 -1.75
N ALA A 322 11.82 -16.79 -1.64
CA ALA A 322 11.58 -17.65 -2.80
C ALA A 322 10.44 -17.10 -3.67
N LEU A 323 9.31 -16.73 -3.04
CA LEU A 323 8.20 -16.12 -3.75
C LEU A 323 8.62 -14.80 -4.40
N LEU A 324 9.21 -13.87 -3.64
CA LEU A 324 9.59 -12.57 -4.18
C LEU A 324 10.61 -12.68 -5.32
N SER A 325 11.55 -13.62 -5.22
CA SER A 325 12.50 -13.90 -6.30
C SER A 325 11.78 -14.32 -7.59
N SER A 326 10.72 -15.12 -7.50
CA SER A 326 9.94 -15.50 -8.68
C SER A 326 9.15 -14.34 -9.27
N LEU A 327 8.72 -13.40 -8.41
CA LEU A 327 7.90 -12.26 -8.83
C LEU A 327 8.72 -11.14 -9.49
N VAL A 328 9.98 -10.91 -9.05
CA VAL A 328 10.76 -9.74 -9.48
C VAL A 328 12.15 -10.04 -10.03
N ALA A 329 12.63 -11.29 -9.95
CA ALA A 329 13.98 -11.67 -10.38
C ALA A 329 13.99 -12.85 -11.36
N GLY A 330 12.83 -13.27 -11.88
CA GLY A 330 12.73 -14.28 -12.93
C GLY A 330 13.08 -15.70 -12.49
N THR A 331 13.10 -15.99 -11.19
CA THR A 331 13.28 -17.37 -10.72
C THR A 331 11.99 -18.19 -10.91
N PRO A 332 12.05 -19.53 -11.01
CA PRO A 332 10.84 -20.35 -11.09
C PRO A 332 9.91 -20.12 -9.90
N ALA A 333 8.60 -20.23 -10.14
CA ALA A 333 7.58 -20.22 -9.10
C ALA A 333 7.85 -21.31 -8.05
N PRO A 334 7.78 -21.01 -6.73
CA PRO A 334 7.87 -22.02 -5.69
C PRO A 334 6.76 -23.08 -5.80
N GLU A 335 7.00 -24.25 -5.21
CA GLU A 335 6.02 -25.34 -5.18
C GLU A 335 4.73 -24.92 -4.44
N GLY A 336 3.59 -25.44 -4.90
CA GLY A 336 2.27 -25.20 -4.30
C GLY A 336 1.56 -23.92 -4.75
N PHE A 337 2.24 -23.00 -5.44
CA PHE A 337 1.60 -21.81 -5.99
C PHE A 337 0.94 -22.04 -7.36
N ASP A 338 -0.16 -21.35 -7.59
CA ASP A 338 -0.76 -21.23 -8.92
C ASP A 338 0.13 -20.35 -9.82
N ARG A 339 0.76 -20.99 -10.82
CA ARG A 339 1.67 -20.33 -11.74
C ARG A 339 1.00 -19.27 -12.60
N ALA A 340 -0.27 -19.46 -12.99
CA ALA A 340 -0.99 -18.49 -13.81
C ALA A 340 -1.26 -17.22 -12.99
N ARG A 341 -1.69 -17.37 -11.73
CA ARG A 341 -1.89 -16.23 -10.83
C ARG A 341 -0.58 -15.50 -10.50
N LEU A 342 0.52 -16.23 -10.31
CA LEU A 342 1.83 -15.60 -10.12
C LEU A 342 2.29 -14.82 -11.37
N GLU A 343 2.05 -15.32 -12.58
CA GLU A 343 2.37 -14.58 -13.81
C GLU A 343 1.57 -13.28 -13.91
N VAL A 344 0.27 -13.30 -13.55
CA VAL A 344 -0.54 -12.08 -13.46
C VAL A 344 0.06 -11.10 -12.45
N GLN A 345 0.49 -11.57 -11.28
CA GLN A 345 1.16 -10.73 -10.28
C GLN A 345 2.49 -10.15 -10.82
N VAL A 346 3.33 -10.93 -11.51
CA VAL A 346 4.58 -10.47 -12.13
C VAL A 346 4.31 -9.31 -13.09
N LEU A 347 3.32 -9.48 -13.98
CA LEU A 347 2.93 -8.46 -14.94
C LEU A 347 2.37 -7.21 -14.26
N ALA A 348 1.54 -7.38 -13.22
CA ALA A 348 0.99 -6.28 -12.43
C ALA A 348 2.10 -5.48 -11.74
N LEU A 349 3.05 -6.14 -11.06
CA LEU A 349 4.19 -5.48 -10.40
C LEU A 349 5.07 -4.73 -11.40
N ALA A 350 5.41 -5.36 -12.53
CA ALA A 350 6.20 -4.72 -13.58
C ALA A 350 5.48 -3.51 -14.18
N GLY A 351 4.15 -3.60 -14.37
CA GLY A 351 3.30 -2.50 -14.82
C GLY A 351 3.25 -1.33 -13.84
N LYS A 352 3.01 -1.61 -12.55
CA LYS A 352 3.02 -0.60 -11.48
C LYS A 352 4.39 0.09 -11.40
N ARG A 353 5.48 -0.69 -11.40
CA ARG A 353 6.85 -0.17 -11.42
C ARG A 353 7.12 0.73 -12.63
N ALA A 354 6.64 0.37 -13.82
CA ALA A 354 6.76 1.22 -15.01
C ALA A 354 6.00 2.54 -14.85
N GLY A 355 4.80 2.52 -14.25
CA GLY A 355 4.01 3.70 -13.95
C GLY A 355 4.70 4.63 -12.95
N VAL A 356 5.21 4.09 -11.85
CA VAL A 356 5.93 4.90 -10.85
C VAL A 356 7.23 5.47 -11.44
N VAL A 357 7.99 4.70 -12.23
CA VAL A 357 9.17 5.21 -12.92
C VAL A 357 8.81 6.34 -13.89
N ALA A 358 7.67 6.26 -14.57
CA ALA A 358 7.19 7.34 -15.44
C ALA A 358 6.87 8.62 -14.64
N LYS A 359 6.33 8.51 -13.42
CA LYS A 359 6.08 9.67 -12.54
C LYS A 359 7.39 10.29 -12.03
N VAL A 360 8.39 9.50 -11.64
CA VAL A 360 9.67 10.03 -11.10
C VAL A 360 10.68 10.47 -12.17
N ALA A 361 10.52 9.98 -13.40
CA ALA A 361 11.37 10.29 -14.55
C ALA A 361 10.52 10.48 -15.82
N PRO A 362 9.68 11.52 -15.88
CA PRO A 362 8.69 11.72 -16.95
C PRO A 362 9.32 11.89 -18.33
N GLU A 363 10.59 12.32 -18.39
CA GLU A 363 11.28 12.47 -19.68
C GLU A 363 11.55 11.12 -20.36
N LEU A 364 11.60 10.00 -19.62
CA LEU A 364 11.84 8.68 -20.22
C LEU A 364 10.66 8.22 -21.10
N PRO A 365 9.40 8.26 -20.64
CA PRO A 365 8.23 8.09 -21.51
C PRO A 365 8.19 9.06 -22.69
N GLU A 366 8.51 10.34 -22.49
CA GLU A 366 8.53 11.34 -23.58
C GLU A 366 9.54 10.99 -24.67
N ILE A 367 10.76 10.58 -24.29
CA ILE A 367 11.83 10.23 -25.23
C ILE A 367 11.52 8.93 -25.98
N LEU A 368 10.94 7.93 -25.29
CA LEU A 368 10.73 6.58 -25.83
C LEU A 368 9.36 6.41 -26.51
N GLY A 369 8.39 7.31 -26.23
CA GLY A 369 7.03 7.22 -26.72
C GLY A 369 6.40 5.87 -26.44
N ALA A 370 5.72 5.31 -27.45
CA ALA A 370 5.07 3.99 -27.35
C ALA A 370 6.04 2.84 -27.01
N ALA A 371 7.35 3.01 -27.22
CA ALA A 371 8.35 1.98 -26.88
C ALA A 371 8.69 1.93 -25.39
N TYR A 372 8.30 2.93 -24.58
CA TYR A 372 8.62 2.98 -23.14
C TYR A 372 8.12 1.74 -22.41
N ARG A 373 6.81 1.48 -22.47
CA ARG A 373 6.17 0.45 -21.65
C ARG A 373 6.68 -0.96 -22.01
N PRO A 374 6.71 -1.39 -23.30
CA PRO A 374 7.27 -2.69 -23.65
C PRO A 374 8.74 -2.84 -23.24
N ALA A 375 9.56 -1.81 -23.42
CA ALA A 375 10.97 -1.85 -23.05
C ALA A 375 11.18 -1.95 -21.54
N PHE A 376 10.38 -1.22 -20.75
CA PHE A 376 10.44 -1.27 -19.30
C PHE A 376 9.99 -2.64 -18.75
N LEU A 377 8.89 -3.19 -19.27
CA LEU A 377 8.42 -4.50 -18.87
C LEU A 377 9.45 -5.60 -19.16
N ALA A 378 10.10 -5.57 -20.33
CA ALA A 378 11.19 -6.48 -20.65
C ALA A 378 12.40 -6.30 -19.71
N TYR A 379 12.74 -5.07 -19.34
CA TYR A 379 13.79 -4.78 -18.36
C TYR A 379 13.46 -5.32 -16.97
N ALA A 380 12.23 -5.11 -16.50
CA ALA A 380 11.82 -5.38 -15.12
C ALA A 380 11.72 -6.88 -14.79
N ARG A 381 11.46 -7.73 -15.80
CA ARG A 381 11.29 -9.20 -15.64
C ARG A 381 12.48 -9.90 -14.96
N GLU A 382 13.69 -9.45 -15.24
CA GLU A 382 14.92 -10.11 -14.76
C GLU A 382 15.78 -9.20 -13.87
N ARG A 383 15.31 -7.97 -13.61
CA ARG A 383 16.10 -6.94 -12.89
C ARG A 383 15.30 -6.38 -11.74
N PRO A 384 15.43 -6.96 -10.53
CA PRO A 384 14.74 -6.44 -9.36
C PRO A 384 15.19 -5.02 -9.04
N MET A 385 14.31 -4.26 -8.38
CA MET A 385 14.64 -2.92 -7.91
C MET A 385 15.57 -3.01 -6.69
N THR A 386 16.66 -2.23 -6.68
CA THR A 386 17.70 -2.32 -5.63
C THR A 386 17.95 -1.02 -4.86
N GLY A 387 17.35 0.10 -5.26
CA GLY A 387 17.61 1.42 -4.66
C GLY A 387 16.49 2.43 -4.84
N GLY A 388 15.24 1.96 -4.89
CA GLY A 388 14.05 2.78 -5.13
C GLY A 388 13.90 3.26 -6.58
N TYR A 389 12.78 3.90 -6.87
CA TYR A 389 12.34 4.22 -8.24
C TYR A 389 13.25 5.18 -9.02
N ARG A 390 13.87 6.16 -8.35
CA ARG A 390 14.82 7.08 -9.01
C ARG A 390 16.06 6.35 -9.48
N ARG A 391 16.59 5.44 -8.66
CA ARG A 391 17.74 4.62 -9.05
C ARG A 391 17.34 3.65 -10.16
N ASP A 392 16.14 3.10 -10.07
CA ASP A 392 15.64 2.19 -11.08
C ASP A 392 15.46 2.84 -12.45
N ALA A 393 15.00 4.10 -12.50
CA ALA A 393 14.96 4.88 -13.72
C ALA A 393 16.36 5.04 -14.36
N LEU A 394 17.39 5.25 -13.53
CA LEU A 394 18.78 5.33 -13.98
C LEU A 394 19.30 3.98 -14.49
N ASP A 395 18.99 2.90 -13.79
CA ASP A 395 19.43 1.54 -14.15
C ASP A 395 18.73 1.05 -15.44
N PHE A 396 17.45 1.39 -15.62
CA PHE A 396 16.71 1.18 -16.86
C PHE A 396 17.32 1.96 -18.03
N ALA A 397 17.57 3.26 -17.87
CA ALA A 397 18.23 4.06 -18.91
C ALA A 397 19.65 3.53 -19.22
N ALA A 398 20.40 3.11 -18.20
CA ALA A 398 21.71 2.47 -18.38
C ALA A 398 21.60 1.16 -19.17
N HIS A 399 20.57 0.37 -18.92
CA HIS A 399 20.30 -0.85 -19.66
C HIS A 399 20.05 -0.56 -21.14
N LEU A 400 19.14 0.36 -21.46
CA LEU A 400 18.83 0.74 -22.84
C LEU A 400 20.07 1.24 -23.60
N VAL A 401 20.94 2.00 -22.92
CA VAL A 401 22.19 2.51 -23.50
C VAL A 401 23.19 1.40 -23.80
N ARG A 402 23.24 0.35 -22.97
CA ARG A 402 24.16 -0.79 -23.11
C ARG A 402 23.65 -1.83 -24.11
N SER A 403 22.35 -2.14 -24.07
CA SER A 403 21.73 -3.15 -24.93
C SER A 403 21.56 -2.66 -26.37
N GLY A 404 21.48 -1.35 -26.58
CA GLY A 404 21.21 -0.78 -27.90
C GLY A 404 19.80 -1.06 -28.42
N THR A 405 18.89 -1.52 -27.57
CA THR A 405 17.54 -1.99 -27.95
C THR A 405 16.59 -0.89 -28.41
N VAL A 406 16.93 0.39 -28.18
CA VAL A 406 16.16 1.52 -28.68
C VAL A 406 16.39 1.65 -30.19
N ALA A 407 15.39 1.29 -31.00
CA ALA A 407 15.47 1.30 -32.46
C ALA A 407 15.71 2.72 -33.03
N ASP A 408 14.97 3.71 -32.53
CA ASP A 408 15.09 5.09 -32.97
C ASP A 408 16.44 5.72 -32.54
N ALA A 409 17.18 6.23 -33.52
CA ALA A 409 18.49 6.81 -33.31
C ALA A 409 18.42 8.12 -32.51
N ARG A 410 17.33 8.88 -32.63
CA ARG A 410 17.15 10.12 -31.86
C ARG A 410 16.88 9.80 -30.39
N ALA A 411 15.90 8.95 -30.09
CA ALA A 411 15.59 8.47 -28.75
C ALA A 411 16.83 7.87 -28.09
N ARG A 412 17.62 7.05 -28.80
CA ARG A 412 18.88 6.49 -28.28
C ARG A 412 19.88 7.56 -27.86
N ARG A 413 20.02 8.66 -28.63
CA ARG A 413 20.89 9.79 -28.28
C ARG A 413 20.35 10.57 -27.07
N GLU A 414 19.03 10.75 -27.00
CA GLU A 414 18.36 11.48 -25.91
C GLU A 414 18.40 10.69 -24.59
N VAL A 415 18.11 9.39 -24.57
CA VAL A 415 18.29 8.52 -23.39
C VAL A 415 19.75 8.53 -22.92
N ARG A 416 20.71 8.40 -23.84
CA ARG A 416 22.14 8.48 -23.49
C ARG A 416 22.52 9.82 -22.86
N ARG A 417 21.93 10.91 -23.34
CA ARG A 417 22.11 12.24 -22.74
C ARG A 417 21.48 12.28 -21.36
N TRP A 418 20.20 11.94 -21.24
CA TRP A 418 19.44 11.92 -19.98
C TRP A 418 20.20 11.16 -18.88
N TRP A 419 20.69 9.95 -19.22
CA TRP A 419 21.46 9.12 -18.32
C TRP A 419 22.77 9.78 -17.90
N ARG A 420 23.59 10.25 -18.85
CA ARG A 420 24.88 10.92 -18.55
C ARG A 420 24.72 12.19 -17.70
N GLU A 421 23.60 12.89 -17.83
CA GLU A 421 23.33 14.10 -17.04
C GLU A 421 23.02 13.79 -15.58
N ARG A 422 22.57 12.57 -15.27
CA ARG A 422 22.10 12.17 -13.93
C ARG A 422 22.94 11.06 -13.27
N SER A 423 23.79 10.36 -14.02
CA SER A 423 24.64 9.27 -13.51
C SER A 423 26.02 9.70 -13.01
N GLY A 424 26.40 10.97 -13.21
CA GLY A 424 27.67 11.53 -12.73
C GLY A 424 27.57 12.15 -11.32
N PRO A 425 28.70 12.26 -10.58
CA PRO A 425 28.74 12.88 -9.25
C PRO A 425 28.42 14.39 -9.25
N VAL A 426 28.45 15.04 -10.42
CA VAL A 426 28.10 16.45 -10.62
C VAL A 426 27.24 16.59 -11.89
N PRO A 427 26.06 17.21 -11.84
CA PRO A 427 25.25 17.46 -13.03
C PRO A 427 26.04 18.29 -14.07
N PRO A 428 26.00 17.94 -15.35
CA PRO A 428 26.65 18.76 -16.37
C PRO A 428 25.96 20.13 -16.47
N SER A 429 26.77 21.19 -16.42
CA SER A 429 26.28 22.57 -16.47
C SER A 429 25.32 22.83 -17.64
N ARG A 430 24.17 23.46 -17.34
CA ARG A 430 23.19 23.91 -18.34
C ARG A 430 23.64 25.18 -19.08
N ARG A 431 24.78 25.78 -18.73
CA ARG A 431 25.27 27.02 -19.38
C ARG A 431 25.71 26.73 -20.83
N PRO A 432 25.22 27.50 -21.83
CA PRO A 432 25.52 27.29 -23.25
C PRO A 432 27.01 27.22 -23.55
N ALA A 433 27.81 28.08 -22.90
CA ALA A 433 29.27 28.12 -23.05
C ALA A 433 29.95 26.80 -22.65
N VAL A 434 29.48 26.13 -21.60
CA VAL A 434 30.07 24.87 -21.12
C VAL A 434 29.65 23.68 -22.01
N ARG A 435 28.46 23.75 -22.63
CA ARG A 435 28.04 22.81 -23.68
C ARG A 435 28.91 22.94 -24.92
N LEU A 436 29.23 24.17 -25.35
CA LEU A 436 30.07 24.45 -26.51
C LEU A 436 31.49 23.93 -26.30
N VAL A 437 32.09 24.19 -25.13
CA VAL A 437 33.44 23.70 -24.76
C VAL A 437 33.52 22.17 -24.71
N ARG A 438 32.45 21.48 -24.31
CA ARG A 438 32.43 20.00 -24.33
C ARG A 438 32.19 19.41 -25.72
N ALA A 439 31.42 20.10 -26.56
CA ALA A 439 31.21 19.71 -27.95
C ALA A 439 32.53 19.87 -28.75
N THR A 440 33.24 20.98 -28.60
CA THR A 440 34.54 21.19 -29.24
C THR A 440 35.60 20.22 -28.73
N ARG A 441 35.60 19.87 -27.43
CA ARG A 441 36.53 18.87 -26.88
C ARG A 441 36.28 17.45 -27.40
N ARG A 442 35.05 17.08 -27.77
CA ARG A 442 34.75 15.78 -28.43
C ARG A 442 35.19 15.76 -29.89
N VAL A 443 35.04 16.87 -30.60
CA VAL A 443 35.50 17.00 -31.99
C VAL A 443 37.03 17.00 -32.08
N LEU A 444 37.72 17.57 -31.09
CA LEU A 444 39.18 17.63 -31.04
C LEU A 444 39.87 16.34 -30.53
N LEU A 445 39.14 15.42 -29.90
CA LEU A 445 39.73 14.20 -29.29
C LEU A 445 39.37 12.89 -30.00
N GLY A 446 38.70 12.93 -31.15
CA GLY A 446 38.61 11.80 -32.09
C GLY A 446 38.45 10.39 -31.48
N ARG A 447 37.41 10.16 -30.67
CA ARG A 447 36.89 8.83 -30.32
C ARG A 447 35.36 8.84 -30.26
#